data_AF-A0A5D0WRJ7-F1
#
_entry.id   AF-A0A5D0WRJ7-F1
#
_cell.length_a   1.000
_cell.length_b   1.000
_cell.length_c   1.000
_cell.angle_alpha   90.00
_cell.angle_beta   90.00
_cell.angle_gamma   90.00
#
_symmetry.space_group_name_H-M   'P 1'
#
loop_
_entity.id
_entity.type
_entity.pdbx_description
1 polymer ?
#
loop_
_entity_poly.entity_id
_entity_poly.type
_entity_poly.pdbx_seq_one_letter_code
_entity_poly.pdbx_strand_id
1 'polypeptide(L)'
;MTPLPVGLLPALTWPWRLLRTHPWPTLALALAAFAWLQHGRARDWRERARHEAASHAATRANYESAQAKAAQRAQEQRLATERTHSRLAKEADDALHEADLWRTRARRFADDGGMRIACTGTSGSPASYAAAPGADHPAPRTDGPDSPAITLSRADFDTLSANTERLLRVHAWGQRLVEEGLAFPPKTP
;
A
#
# COMPACT_ATOMS: atom_id res chain seq x y z
N MET A 1 11.91 74.68 11.59
CA MET A 1 10.61 75.22 12.04
C MET A 1 10.11 76.18 10.97
N THR A 2 9.23 75.71 10.09
CA THR A 2 8.63 76.52 9.01
C THR A 2 7.26 77.01 9.46
N PRO A 3 6.98 78.34 9.50
CA PRO A 3 5.68 78.85 9.90
C PRO A 3 4.64 78.54 8.82
N LEU A 4 3.53 77.93 9.22
CA LEU A 4 2.36 77.70 8.36
C LEU A 4 1.73 79.05 7.97
N PRO A 5 1.28 79.23 6.71
CA PRO A 5 0.67 80.48 6.26
C PRO A 5 -0.71 80.66 6.89
N VAL A 6 -0.93 81.83 7.50
CA VAL A 6 -2.13 82.27 8.25
C VAL A 6 -3.38 82.46 7.33
N GLY A 7 -3.29 82.13 6.04
CA GLY A 7 -4.34 82.36 5.03
C GLY A 7 -5.48 81.34 4.97
N LEU A 8 -5.47 80.26 5.77
CA LEU A 8 -6.49 79.19 5.72
C LEU A 8 -7.65 79.36 6.71
N LEU A 9 -7.60 80.35 7.60
CA LEU A 9 -8.66 80.59 8.60
C LEU A 9 -10.02 81.08 8.04
N PRO A 10 -10.14 81.83 6.92
CA PRO A 10 -11.45 82.26 6.44
C PRO A 10 -12.27 81.11 5.85
N ALA A 11 -11.64 80.04 5.36
CA ALA A 11 -12.33 78.89 4.76
C ALA A 11 -13.13 78.06 5.78
N LEU A 12 -12.76 78.09 7.06
CA LEU A 12 -13.42 77.32 8.13
C LEU A 12 -14.66 78.02 8.73
N THR A 13 -14.82 79.33 8.53
CA THR A 13 -15.94 80.10 9.11
C THR A 13 -17.15 80.24 8.17
N TRP A 14 -16.94 80.00 6.88
CA TRP A 14 -17.97 80.06 5.84
C TRP A 14 -19.14 79.07 6.05
N PRO A 15 -18.92 77.78 6.41
CA PRO A 15 -20.03 76.86 6.67
C PRO A 15 -20.88 77.27 7.88
N TRP A 16 -20.26 77.86 8.91
CA TRP A 16 -20.96 78.35 10.10
C TRP A 16 -21.85 79.56 9.83
N ARG A 17 -21.47 80.43 8.89
CA ARG A 17 -22.32 81.56 8.46
C ARG A 17 -23.56 81.08 7.69
N LEU A 18 -23.40 80.12 6.79
CA LEU A 18 -24.50 79.53 6.01
C LEU A 18 -25.50 78.76 6.88
N LEU A 19 -25.01 78.03 7.89
CA LEU A 19 -25.85 77.33 8.86
C LEU A 19 -26.74 78.29 9.67
N ARG A 20 -26.23 79.51 9.93
CA ARG A 20 -26.91 80.52 10.75
C ARG A 20 -27.96 81.31 9.97
N THR A 21 -27.77 81.49 8.66
CA THR A 21 -28.72 82.21 7.79
C THR A 21 -29.78 81.29 7.18
N HIS A 22 -29.41 80.05 6.84
CA HIS A 22 -30.31 79.08 6.22
C HIS A 22 -30.11 77.67 6.80
N PRO A 23 -30.59 77.40 8.03
CA PRO A 23 -30.29 76.17 8.77
C PRO A 23 -30.90 74.92 8.12
N TRP A 24 -32.12 75.01 7.59
CA TRP A 24 -32.83 73.88 7.00
C TRP A 24 -32.23 73.36 5.69
N PRO A 25 -31.93 74.20 4.68
CA PRO A 25 -31.35 73.71 3.42
C PRO A 25 -29.91 73.23 3.60
N THR A 26 -29.14 73.81 4.53
CA THR A 26 -27.78 73.34 4.84
C THR A 26 -27.78 71.98 5.54
N LEU A 27 -28.69 71.77 6.50
CA LEU A 27 -28.93 70.44 7.10
C LEU A 27 -29.39 69.41 6.06
N ALA A 28 -30.32 69.78 5.18
CA ALA A 28 -30.82 68.90 4.13
C ALA A 28 -29.70 68.45 3.17
N LEU A 29 -28.82 69.38 2.75
CA LEU A 29 -27.64 69.07 1.93
C LEU A 29 -26.63 68.18 2.67
N ALA A 30 -26.38 68.45 3.96
CA ALA A 30 -25.49 67.63 4.76
C ALA A 30 -26.01 66.19 4.92
N LEU A 31 -27.32 66.03 5.17
CA LEU A 31 -27.97 64.72 5.25
C LEU A 31 -27.97 64.00 3.90
N ALA A 32 -28.23 64.72 2.80
CA ALA A 32 -28.18 64.15 1.45
C ALA A 32 -26.76 63.67 1.09
N ALA A 33 -25.73 64.45 1.41
CA ALA A 33 -24.33 64.07 1.21
C ALA A 33 -23.95 62.84 2.06
N PHE A 34 -24.40 62.78 3.32
CA PHE A 34 -24.17 61.64 4.20
C PHE A 34 -24.89 60.38 3.69
N ALA A 35 -26.16 60.51 3.27
CA ALA A 35 -26.93 59.42 2.69
C ALA A 35 -26.26 58.88 1.41
N TRP A 36 -25.76 59.77 0.54
CA TRP A 36 -25.02 59.38 -0.66
C TRP A 36 -23.74 58.61 -0.33
N LEU A 37 -22.95 59.09 0.63
CA LEU A 37 -21.70 58.46 1.03
C LEU A 37 -21.93 57.06 1.62
N GLN A 38 -22.98 56.91 2.43
CA GLN A 38 -23.39 55.63 2.98
C GLN A 38 -23.96 54.69 1.90
N HIS A 39 -24.68 55.23 0.91
CA HIS A 39 -25.18 54.45 -0.21
C HIS A 39 -24.03 53.86 -1.06
N GLY A 40 -23.00 54.67 -1.34
CA GLY A 40 -21.78 54.22 -2.02
C GLY A 40 -21.08 53.10 -1.25
N ARG A 41 -20.82 53.31 0.05
CA ARG A 41 -20.24 52.26 0.92
C ARG A 41 -21.07 50.98 0.93
N ALA A 42 -22.40 51.10 1.04
CA ALA A 42 -23.29 49.95 1.05
C ALA A 42 -23.29 49.18 -0.28
N ARG A 43 -22.99 49.84 -1.41
CA ARG A 43 -22.81 49.20 -2.71
C ARG A 43 -21.49 48.44 -2.77
N ASP A 44 -20.39 49.06 -2.35
CA ASP A 44 -19.07 48.42 -2.30
C ASP A 44 -19.05 47.19 -1.39
N TRP A 45 -19.77 47.24 -0.27
CA TRP A 45 -19.95 46.08 0.62
C TRP A 45 -20.74 44.95 -0.04
N ARG A 46 -21.81 45.28 -0.78
CA ARG A 46 -22.60 44.27 -1.52
C ARG A 46 -21.80 43.62 -2.64
N GLU A 47 -21.00 44.39 -3.36
CA GLU A 47 -20.14 43.88 -4.43
C GLU A 47 -19.05 42.96 -3.86
N ARG A 48 -18.36 43.37 -2.76
CA ARG A 48 -17.41 42.49 -2.06
C ARG A 48 -18.04 41.21 -1.53
N ALA A 49 -19.20 41.29 -0.88
CA ALA A 49 -19.91 40.12 -0.38
C ALA A 49 -20.28 39.13 -1.50
N ARG A 50 -20.65 39.62 -2.70
CA ARG A 50 -20.90 38.76 -3.86
C ARG A 50 -19.62 38.08 -4.36
N HIS A 51 -18.51 38.81 -4.44
CA HIS A 51 -17.23 38.24 -4.84
C HIS A 51 -16.73 37.18 -3.84
N GLU A 52 -16.84 37.47 -2.54
CA GLU A 52 -16.49 36.53 -1.48
C GLU A 52 -17.37 35.28 -1.54
N ALA A 53 -18.70 35.44 -1.67
CA ALA A 53 -19.63 34.32 -1.81
C ALA A 53 -19.31 33.45 -3.03
N ALA A 54 -19.01 34.06 -4.18
CA ALA A 54 -18.61 33.33 -5.38
C ALA A 54 -17.28 32.57 -5.19
N SER A 55 -16.30 33.19 -4.54
CA SER A 55 -15.02 32.55 -4.24
C SER A 55 -15.15 31.37 -3.27
N HIS A 56 -16.01 31.49 -2.25
CA HIS A 56 -16.31 30.42 -1.31
C HIS A 56 -17.06 29.27 -1.98
N ALA A 57 -18.03 29.58 -2.85
CA ALA A 57 -18.76 28.57 -3.62
C ALA A 57 -17.80 27.78 -4.54
N ALA A 58 -16.91 28.47 -5.26
CA ALA A 58 -15.91 27.82 -6.11
C ALA A 58 -14.94 26.95 -5.29
N THR A 59 -14.47 27.47 -4.15
CA THR A 59 -13.58 26.73 -3.25
C THR A 59 -14.25 25.47 -2.71
N ARG A 60 -15.52 25.57 -2.29
CA ARG A 60 -16.30 24.43 -1.81
C ARG A 60 -16.50 23.38 -2.90
N ALA A 61 -16.88 23.78 -4.12
CA ALA A 61 -17.03 22.88 -5.25
C ALA A 61 -15.71 22.15 -5.58
N ASN A 62 -14.57 22.85 -5.50
CA ASN A 62 -13.25 22.24 -5.69
C ASN A 62 -12.97 21.16 -4.63
N TYR A 63 -13.24 21.44 -3.35
CA TYR A 63 -13.07 20.46 -2.27
C TYR A 63 -14.00 19.25 -2.44
N GLU A 64 -15.27 19.47 -2.76
CA GLU A 64 -16.23 18.38 -3.00
C GLU A 64 -15.79 17.50 -4.17
N SER A 65 -15.31 18.10 -5.26
CA SER A 65 -14.78 17.35 -6.42
C SER A 65 -13.49 16.57 -6.07
N ALA A 66 -12.63 17.13 -5.24
CA ALA A 66 -11.40 16.48 -4.79
C ALA A 66 -11.72 15.30 -3.85
N GLN A 67 -12.68 15.46 -2.95
CA GLN A 67 -13.16 14.37 -2.08
C GLN A 67 -13.81 13.25 -2.89
N ALA A 68 -14.64 13.57 -3.88
CA ALA A 68 -15.24 12.56 -4.75
C ALA A 68 -14.18 11.76 -5.53
N LYS A 69 -13.18 12.43 -6.09
CA LYS A 69 -12.05 11.76 -6.77
C LYS A 69 -11.21 10.92 -5.82
N ALA A 70 -10.96 11.40 -4.60
CA ALA A 70 -10.23 10.64 -3.58
C ALA A 70 -11.00 9.38 -3.17
N ALA A 71 -12.32 9.48 -3.00
CA ALA A 71 -13.18 8.35 -2.70
C ALA A 71 -13.17 7.30 -3.82
N GLN A 72 -13.23 7.72 -5.08
CA GLN A 72 -13.11 6.82 -6.24
C GLN A 72 -11.77 6.08 -6.25
N ARG A 73 -10.65 6.80 -6.09
CA ARG A 73 -9.32 6.18 -6.03
C ARG A 73 -9.19 5.19 -4.87
N ALA A 74 -9.76 5.49 -3.72
CA ALA A 74 -9.76 4.59 -2.58
C ALA A 74 -10.56 3.31 -2.87
N GLN A 75 -11.69 3.40 -3.58
CA GLN A 75 -12.46 2.22 -4.02
C GLN A 75 -11.69 1.38 -5.05
N GLU A 76 -11.07 2.03 -6.04
CA GLU A 76 -10.23 1.33 -7.03
C GLU A 76 -9.06 0.59 -6.38
N GLN A 77 -8.38 1.22 -5.41
CA GLN A 77 -7.31 0.61 -4.64
C GLN A 77 -7.78 -0.58 -3.81
N ARG A 78 -8.97 -0.50 -3.19
CA ARG A 78 -9.57 -1.63 -2.46
C ARG A 78 -9.84 -2.79 -3.39
N LEU A 79 -10.49 -2.54 -4.54
CA LEU A 79 -10.77 -3.58 -5.52
C LEU A 79 -9.49 -4.19 -6.10
N ALA A 80 -8.45 -3.39 -6.36
CA ALA A 80 -7.16 -3.89 -6.81
C ALA A 80 -6.52 -4.80 -5.76
N THR A 81 -6.54 -4.38 -4.49
CA THR A 81 -6.03 -5.15 -3.35
C THR A 81 -6.80 -6.46 -3.18
N GLU A 82 -8.13 -6.43 -3.25
CA GLU A 82 -8.98 -7.63 -3.18
C GLU A 82 -8.69 -8.61 -4.33
N ARG A 83 -8.48 -8.11 -5.55
CA ARG A 83 -8.09 -8.94 -6.71
C ARG A 83 -6.72 -9.59 -6.50
N THR A 84 -5.75 -8.85 -5.97
CA THR A 84 -4.43 -9.42 -5.69
C THR A 84 -4.49 -10.48 -4.58
N HIS A 85 -5.22 -10.23 -3.50
CA HIS A 85 -5.37 -11.21 -2.42
C HIS A 85 -6.15 -12.45 -2.85
N SER A 86 -7.23 -12.29 -3.62
CA SER A 86 -7.99 -13.43 -4.14
C SER A 86 -7.18 -14.28 -5.12
N ARG A 87 -6.30 -13.67 -5.93
CA ARG A 87 -5.37 -14.42 -6.78
C ARG A 87 -4.36 -15.21 -5.95
N LEU A 88 -3.71 -14.57 -4.97
CA LEU A 88 -2.74 -15.23 -4.10
C LEU A 88 -3.37 -16.36 -3.28
N ALA A 89 -4.62 -16.18 -2.82
CA ALA A 89 -5.36 -17.23 -2.11
C ALA A 89 -5.59 -18.46 -3.00
N LYS A 90 -6.01 -18.26 -4.26
CA LYS A 90 -6.18 -19.36 -5.22
C LYS A 90 -4.86 -20.07 -5.52
N GLU A 91 -3.78 -19.31 -5.76
CA GLU A 91 -2.46 -19.89 -6.00
C GLU A 91 -1.99 -20.74 -4.81
N ALA A 92 -2.27 -20.31 -3.58
CA ALA A 92 -1.96 -21.08 -2.37
C ALA A 92 -2.82 -22.35 -2.25
N ASP A 93 -4.13 -22.26 -2.52
CA ASP A 93 -5.04 -23.41 -2.51
C ASP A 93 -4.65 -24.46 -3.56
N ASP A 94 -4.30 -24.01 -4.77
CA ASP A 94 -3.85 -24.87 -5.87
C ASP A 94 -2.53 -25.58 -5.50
N ALA A 95 -1.57 -24.86 -4.89
CA ALA A 95 -0.31 -25.44 -4.44
C ALA A 95 -0.50 -26.49 -3.32
N LEU A 96 -1.42 -26.25 -2.39
CA LEU A 96 -1.79 -27.22 -1.36
C LEU A 96 -2.44 -28.46 -1.99
N HIS A 97 -3.35 -28.26 -2.93
CA HIS A 97 -3.99 -29.35 -3.65
C HIS A 97 -2.98 -30.21 -4.41
N GLU A 98 -2.03 -29.59 -5.10
CA GLU A 98 -0.98 -30.30 -5.83
C GLU A 98 -0.08 -31.10 -4.88
N ALA A 99 0.32 -30.53 -3.75
CA ALA A 99 1.10 -31.22 -2.74
C ALA A 99 0.38 -32.48 -2.21
N ASP A 100 -0.93 -32.39 -1.97
CA ASP A 100 -1.73 -33.53 -1.51
C ASP A 100 -1.90 -34.62 -2.58
N LEU A 101 -2.00 -34.22 -3.86
CA LEU A 101 -1.97 -35.17 -4.98
C LEU A 101 -0.63 -35.92 -5.03
N TRP A 102 0.50 -35.22 -4.88
CA TRP A 102 1.82 -35.84 -4.86
C TRP A 102 1.98 -36.79 -3.68
N ARG A 103 1.53 -36.42 -2.47
CA ARG A 103 1.51 -37.31 -1.30
C ARG A 103 0.66 -38.57 -1.54
N THR A 104 -0.51 -38.40 -2.17
CA THR A 104 -1.39 -39.53 -2.47
C THR A 104 -0.77 -40.47 -3.50
N ARG A 105 -0.14 -39.94 -4.55
CA ARG A 105 0.59 -40.75 -5.54
C ARG A 105 1.78 -41.49 -4.92
N ALA A 106 2.54 -40.82 -4.07
CA ALA A 106 3.67 -41.44 -3.36
C ALA A 106 3.20 -42.60 -2.47
N ARG A 107 2.07 -42.44 -1.76
CA ARG A 107 1.45 -43.53 -0.98
C ARG A 107 1.07 -44.71 -1.86
N ARG A 108 0.33 -44.47 -2.95
CA ARG A 108 -0.07 -45.55 -3.89
C ARG A 108 1.12 -46.29 -4.47
N PHE A 109 2.17 -45.58 -4.90
CA PHE A 109 3.38 -46.21 -5.40
C PHE A 109 4.02 -47.15 -4.36
N ALA A 110 4.00 -46.74 -3.10
CA ALA A 110 4.54 -47.54 -2.01
C ALA A 110 3.62 -48.73 -1.63
N ASP A 111 2.30 -48.57 -1.77
CA ASP A 111 1.30 -49.62 -1.49
C ASP A 111 1.23 -50.67 -2.61
N ASP A 112 1.39 -50.27 -3.88
CA ASP A 112 1.36 -51.15 -5.07
C ASP A 112 2.66 -51.98 -5.27
N GLY A 113 3.56 -51.99 -4.28
CA GLY A 113 4.79 -52.77 -4.32
C GLY A 113 5.89 -52.19 -5.21
N GLY A 114 5.79 -50.91 -5.62
CA GLY A 114 6.88 -50.18 -6.28
C GLY A 114 8.14 -50.06 -5.40
N MET A 115 7.98 -50.23 -4.08
CA MET A 115 9.06 -50.43 -3.14
C MET A 115 9.19 -51.93 -2.85
N ARG A 116 10.28 -52.57 -3.29
CA ARG A 116 10.62 -53.94 -2.86
C ARG A 116 11.02 -53.89 -1.39
N ILE A 117 10.05 -54.13 -0.51
CA ILE A 117 10.29 -54.30 0.93
C ILE A 117 11.06 -55.62 1.10
N ALA A 118 12.34 -55.52 1.48
CA ALA A 118 13.02 -56.67 2.04
C ALA A 118 12.35 -56.97 3.38
N CYS A 119 11.44 -57.95 3.38
CA CYS A 119 10.96 -58.55 4.62
C CYS A 119 12.21 -58.99 5.39
N THR A 120 12.35 -58.51 6.62
CA THR A 120 13.47 -58.84 7.52
C THR A 120 13.63 -60.34 7.62
N GLY A 121 14.54 -60.89 6.82
CA GLY A 121 15.06 -62.23 7.01
C GLY A 121 15.97 -62.18 8.22
N THR A 122 15.61 -62.94 9.24
CA THR A 122 16.43 -63.24 10.40
C THR A 122 17.81 -63.74 9.95
N SER A 123 18.84 -62.89 9.94
CA SER A 123 20.23 -63.25 10.24
C SER A 123 21.11 -62.01 10.22
N GLY A 124 21.93 -61.87 11.26
CA GLY A 124 22.64 -60.65 11.57
C GLY A 124 23.71 -60.27 10.54
N SER A 125 23.67 -59.01 10.12
CA SER A 125 24.87 -58.23 9.81
C SER A 125 24.56 -56.77 10.12
N PRO A 126 25.43 -56.05 10.86
CA PRO A 126 25.22 -54.63 11.09
C PRO A 126 25.33 -53.90 9.75
N ALA A 127 24.41 -52.97 9.51
CA ALA A 127 24.44 -52.10 8.33
C ALA A 127 25.78 -51.36 8.29
N SER A 128 26.66 -51.71 7.35
CA SER A 128 27.84 -50.90 7.09
C SER A 128 27.38 -49.59 6.48
N TYR A 129 27.56 -48.48 7.18
CA TYR A 129 27.40 -47.14 6.62
C TYR A 129 28.44 -46.95 5.52
N ALA A 130 28.07 -47.27 4.27
CA ALA A 130 28.86 -46.88 3.12
C ALA A 130 28.87 -45.34 3.06
N ALA A 131 30.06 -44.76 2.87
CA ALA A 131 30.23 -43.32 2.74
C ALA A 131 29.35 -42.76 1.61
N ALA A 132 28.75 -41.60 1.83
CA ALA A 132 27.95 -40.91 0.83
C ALA A 132 28.83 -40.61 -0.40
N PRO A 133 28.35 -40.83 -1.63
CA PRO A 133 29.14 -40.60 -2.84
C PRO A 133 29.68 -39.17 -2.92
N GLY A 134 30.92 -39.03 -3.36
CA GLY A 134 31.63 -37.74 -3.50
C GLY A 134 32.52 -37.74 -4.75
N ALA A 135 33.21 -36.63 -5.01
CA ALA A 135 34.00 -36.44 -6.24
C ALA A 135 35.00 -37.58 -6.52
N ASP A 136 35.54 -38.19 -5.45
CA ASP A 136 36.59 -39.21 -5.50
C ASP A 136 36.03 -40.64 -5.56
N HIS A 137 34.71 -40.78 -5.37
CA HIS A 137 33.95 -42.03 -5.32
C HIS A 137 32.53 -41.73 -5.82
N PRO A 138 32.36 -41.51 -7.14
CA PRO A 138 31.08 -41.16 -7.71
C PRO A 138 30.08 -42.30 -7.49
N ALA A 139 28.80 -41.93 -7.33
CA ALA A 139 27.74 -42.92 -7.21
C ALA A 139 27.80 -43.85 -8.44
N PRO A 140 27.71 -45.18 -8.27
CA PRO A 140 27.63 -46.10 -9.39
C PRO A 140 26.52 -45.64 -10.34
N ARG A 141 26.83 -45.35 -11.60
CA ARG A 141 25.82 -45.04 -12.61
C ARG A 141 25.09 -46.34 -12.95
N THR A 142 23.80 -46.35 -12.68
CA THR A 142 23.06 -47.58 -12.42
C THR A 142 21.69 -47.46 -13.09
N ASP A 143 21.71 -47.18 -14.40
CA ASP A 143 20.52 -47.14 -15.27
C ASP A 143 20.31 -48.49 -16.00
N GLY A 144 20.92 -49.57 -15.48
CA GLY A 144 20.81 -50.93 -16.03
C GLY A 144 20.00 -51.88 -15.13
N PRO A 145 19.37 -52.93 -15.70
CA PRO A 145 18.52 -53.88 -14.98
C PRO A 145 19.24 -54.68 -13.87
N ASP A 146 20.58 -54.69 -13.86
CA ASP A 146 21.42 -55.35 -12.85
C ASP A 146 22.01 -54.37 -11.80
N SER A 147 21.46 -53.17 -11.73
CA SER A 147 21.90 -52.20 -10.71
C SER A 147 21.52 -52.66 -9.30
N PRO A 148 22.42 -52.56 -8.30
CA PRO A 148 22.08 -52.84 -6.92
C PRO A 148 21.02 -51.82 -6.47
N ALA A 149 19.75 -52.24 -6.52
CA ALA A 149 18.65 -51.46 -5.99
C ALA A 149 18.92 -51.24 -4.50
N ILE A 150 19.08 -49.97 -4.10
CA ILE A 150 19.18 -49.62 -2.69
C ILE A 150 17.81 -49.90 -2.07
N THR A 151 17.67 -51.06 -1.43
CA THR A 151 16.47 -51.44 -0.70
C THR A 151 16.46 -50.69 0.63
N LEU A 152 15.63 -49.65 0.72
CA LEU A 152 15.39 -48.94 1.97
C LEU A 152 14.25 -49.61 2.74
N SER A 153 14.36 -49.63 4.07
CA SER A 153 13.21 -49.97 4.90
C SER A 153 12.15 -48.87 4.77
N ARG A 154 10.87 -49.20 5.01
CA ARG A 154 9.79 -48.21 4.96
C ARG A 154 10.02 -47.05 5.96
N ALA A 155 10.55 -47.37 7.15
CA ALA A 155 10.85 -46.38 8.18
C ALA A 155 11.96 -45.40 7.74
N ASP A 156 12.98 -45.88 7.05
CA ASP A 156 14.05 -45.02 6.53
C ASP A 156 13.55 -44.12 5.41
N PHE A 157 12.70 -44.64 4.52
CA PHE A 157 12.07 -43.84 3.47
C PHE A 157 11.18 -42.74 4.04
N ASP A 158 10.34 -43.05 5.03
CA ASP A 158 9.49 -42.05 5.68
C ASP A 158 10.34 -40.95 6.36
N THR A 159 11.46 -41.33 6.98
CA THR A 159 12.42 -40.41 7.60
C THR A 159 13.09 -39.49 6.57
N LEU A 160 13.58 -40.05 5.46
CA LEU A 160 14.21 -39.28 4.39
C LEU A 160 13.21 -38.35 3.70
N SER A 161 11.99 -38.82 3.47
CA SER A 161 10.92 -38.03 2.87
C SER A 161 10.53 -36.85 3.76
N ALA A 162 10.34 -37.09 5.07
CA ALA A 162 10.02 -36.04 6.03
C ALA A 162 11.14 -34.98 6.15
N ASN A 163 12.40 -35.43 6.17
CA ASN A 163 13.55 -34.53 6.19
C ASN A 163 13.68 -33.72 4.90
N THR A 164 13.42 -34.34 3.75
CA THR A 164 13.44 -33.66 2.44
C THR A 164 12.38 -32.57 2.39
N GLU A 165 11.13 -32.87 2.80
CA GLU A 165 10.09 -31.85 2.90
C GLU A 165 10.49 -30.71 3.83
N ARG A 166 11.10 -31.01 4.99
CA ARG A 166 11.55 -30.00 5.95
C ARG A 166 12.65 -29.12 5.35
N LEU A 167 13.62 -29.69 4.66
CA LEU A 167 14.71 -28.95 4.02
C LEU A 167 14.18 -28.06 2.88
N LEU A 168 13.24 -28.55 2.07
CA LEU A 168 12.60 -27.75 1.03
C LEU A 168 11.83 -26.56 1.62
N ARG A 169 11.09 -26.77 2.73
CA ARG A 169 10.41 -25.67 3.43
C ARG A 169 11.39 -24.63 3.98
N VAL A 170 12.49 -25.05 4.58
CA VAL A 170 13.54 -24.14 5.08
C VAL A 170 14.19 -23.38 3.92
N HIS A 171 14.46 -24.05 2.80
CA HIS A 171 15.01 -23.40 1.60
C HIS A 171 14.07 -22.35 1.05
N ALA A 172 12.78 -22.68 0.86
CA ALA A 172 11.77 -21.74 0.36
C ALA A 172 11.53 -20.56 1.31
N TRP A 173 11.67 -20.76 2.62
CA TRP A 173 11.65 -19.67 3.60
C TRP A 173 12.89 -18.77 3.48
N GLY A 174 14.08 -19.36 3.35
CA GLY A 174 15.32 -18.61 3.15
C GLY A 174 15.31 -17.77 1.87
N GLN A 175 14.79 -18.31 0.76
CA GLN A 175 14.62 -17.56 -0.49
C GLN A 175 13.73 -16.33 -0.31
N ARG A 176 12.59 -16.46 0.38
CA ARG A 176 11.69 -15.34 0.68
C ARG A 176 12.36 -14.24 1.50
N LEU A 177 13.17 -14.60 2.49
CA LEU A 177 13.93 -13.60 3.27
C LEU A 177 14.93 -12.82 2.41
N VAL A 178 15.53 -13.47 1.40
CA VAL A 178 16.43 -12.80 0.46
C VAL A 178 15.65 -11.86 -0.47
N GLU A 179 14.51 -12.31 -1.00
CA GLU A 179 13.63 -11.49 -1.84
C GLU A 179 13.10 -10.24 -1.11
N GLU A 180 12.78 -10.38 0.18
CA GLU A 180 12.34 -9.29 1.05
C GLU A 180 13.50 -8.39 1.54
N GLY A 181 14.75 -8.71 1.19
CA GLY A 181 15.93 -7.95 1.60
C GLY A 181 16.31 -8.09 3.08
N LEU A 182 15.75 -9.10 3.78
CA LEU A 182 16.01 -9.39 5.19
C LEU A 182 17.22 -10.32 5.40
N ALA A 183 17.68 -10.99 4.34
CA ALA A 183 18.84 -11.86 4.36
C ALA A 183 19.73 -11.64 3.13
N PHE A 184 21.03 -11.95 3.27
CA PHE A 184 21.98 -11.94 2.15
C PHE A 184 21.89 -13.24 1.35
N PRO A 185 22.04 -13.20 0.02
CA PRO A 185 22.12 -14.40 -0.78
C PRO A 185 23.33 -15.25 -0.34
N PRO A 186 23.24 -16.59 -0.44
CA PRO A 186 24.34 -17.46 -0.08
C PRO A 186 25.56 -17.10 -0.94
N LYS A 187 26.72 -16.91 -0.30
CA LYS A 187 27.99 -16.77 -1.02
C LYS A 187 28.23 -18.08 -1.76
N THR A 188 28.20 -18.05 -3.08
CA THR A 188 28.66 -19.18 -3.91
C THR A 188 30.13 -19.44 -3.60
N PRO A 189 30.52 -20.69 -3.31
CA PRO A 189 31.93 -21.06 -3.14
C PRO A 189 32.72 -20.89 -4.43
#